data_AF-A0AA91YWR1-F1
#
_entry.id   AF-A0AA91YWR1-F1
#
_cell.length_a   1.000
_cell.length_b   1.000
_cell.length_c   1.000
_cell.angle_alpha   90.00
_cell.angle_beta   90.00
_cell.angle_gamma   90.00
#
_symmetry.space_group_name_H-M   'P 1'
#
loop_
_entity.id
_entity.type
_entity.pdbx_description
1 polymer ?
#
loop_
_entity_poly.entity_id
_entity_poly.type
_entity_poly.pdbx_seq_one_letter_code
_entity_poly.pdbx_strand_id
1 'polypeptide(L)'
;MIGKLKKGASFGGCVRYVTGKDEAKILASDGVLLGTNAEIVQSFELQRQLNPRIKKPVGHIALSFKPGDKPRLTDEFMAKIALEYMQMMGIKDTQFIIVRHHNTDNPHCHIVYNRINNEGKLISDRNDYRRNEQVTKALKSKYGLTYGTDKSKTNTRKLRNAERAKYEIHNAVKDALKVVENWHKFKNELAKRGVHLELVYKDKKRTKVQGIRFCKDGYSFKGTQISRDYSFGKLNARFEGMEKHVSSRDNSTLQYEQGYHKSNDEPSMSDSSQDLWYGISSIGLFAPANAQTFESFPEDESAKKKKKKRRRGFSL
;
A
#
# COMPACT_ATOMS: atom_id res chain seq x y z
N MET A 1 -1.72 10.98 1.43
CA MET A 1 -3.10 10.54 1.08
C MET A 1 -3.13 9.17 0.38
N ILE A 2 -4.11 8.32 0.75
CA ILE A 2 -4.46 7.02 0.15
C ILE A 2 -6.00 6.95 0.06
N GLY A 3 -6.54 6.51 -1.08
CA GLY A 3 -7.98 6.27 -1.26
C GLY A 3 -8.31 4.79 -1.28
N LYS A 4 -9.25 4.34 -0.44
CA LYS A 4 -9.76 2.96 -0.41
C LYS A 4 -11.19 2.93 -0.92
N LEU A 5 -11.39 2.27 -2.06
CA LEU A 5 -12.69 2.15 -2.73
C LEU A 5 -13.43 0.91 -2.25
N LYS A 6 -14.73 1.05 -2.00
CA LYS A 6 -15.68 -0.02 -1.70
C LYS A 6 -16.98 0.24 -2.47
N LYS A 7 -17.67 -0.85 -2.80
CA LYS A 7 -18.99 -0.81 -3.46
C LYS A 7 -19.95 -1.65 -2.63
N GLY A 8 -21.09 -1.08 -2.28
CA GLY A 8 -22.06 -1.67 -1.36
C GLY A 8 -23.44 -1.86 -1.98
N ALA A 9 -24.24 -2.71 -1.35
CA ALA A 9 -25.63 -2.98 -1.74
C ALA A 9 -26.66 -2.14 -0.97
N SER A 10 -26.32 -1.61 0.21
CA SER A 10 -27.25 -0.93 1.11
C SER A 10 -26.71 0.42 1.58
N PHE A 11 -27.46 1.49 1.35
CA PHE A 11 -27.14 2.82 1.88
C PHE A 11 -27.30 2.86 3.39
N GLY A 12 -28.32 2.20 3.96
CA GLY A 12 -28.53 2.14 5.42
C GLY A 12 -27.32 1.66 6.21
N GLY A 13 -26.70 0.57 5.77
CA GLY A 13 -25.46 0.06 6.40
C GLY A 13 -24.27 1.02 6.24
N CYS A 14 -24.15 1.65 5.07
CA CYS A 14 -23.04 2.57 4.77
C CYS A 14 -23.15 3.89 5.55
N VAL A 15 -24.32 4.52 5.53
CA VAL A 15 -24.62 5.76 6.25
C VAL A 15 -24.41 5.56 7.74
N ARG A 16 -25.04 4.55 8.36
CA ARG A 16 -24.84 4.24 9.78
C ARG A 16 -23.36 4.02 10.13
N TYR A 17 -22.59 3.37 9.25
CA TYR A 17 -21.16 3.18 9.46
C TYR A 17 -20.37 4.50 9.47
N VAL A 18 -20.70 5.46 8.60
CA VAL A 18 -19.95 6.72 8.50
C VAL A 18 -20.46 7.80 9.46
N THR A 19 -21.75 7.84 9.78
CA THR A 19 -22.34 8.87 10.67
C THR A 19 -22.53 8.40 12.11
N GLY A 20 -22.56 7.09 12.37
CA GLY A 20 -22.85 6.53 13.70
C GLY A 20 -21.68 6.52 14.68
N LYS A 21 -20.63 7.31 14.44
CA LYS A 21 -19.54 7.50 15.41
C LYS A 21 -19.73 8.85 16.11
N ASP A 22 -19.46 8.91 17.41
CA ASP A 22 -19.75 10.07 18.26
C ASP A 22 -19.11 11.39 17.80
N GLU A 23 -18.05 11.33 16.99
CA GLU A 23 -17.37 12.50 16.43
C GLU A 23 -17.42 12.54 14.89
N ALA A 24 -18.45 11.97 14.29
CA ALA A 24 -18.67 12.08 12.86
C ALA A 24 -19.19 13.47 12.51
N LYS A 25 -18.50 14.15 11.57
CA LYS A 25 -18.91 15.47 11.07
C LYS A 25 -19.09 15.43 9.56
N ILE A 26 -20.27 15.83 9.08
CA ILE A 26 -20.52 16.00 7.64
C ILE A 26 -19.84 17.30 7.20
N LEU A 27 -18.90 17.19 6.26
CA LEU A 27 -18.12 18.31 5.73
C LEU A 27 -18.77 18.96 4.50
N ALA A 28 -19.43 18.14 3.68
CA ALA A 28 -20.10 18.57 2.46
C ALA A 28 -21.12 17.50 2.02
N SER A 29 -22.13 17.91 1.28
CA SER A 29 -23.12 17.03 0.68
C SER A 29 -23.78 17.69 -0.53
N ASP A 30 -24.37 16.89 -1.39
CA ASP A 30 -25.24 17.37 -2.47
C ASP A 30 -26.40 16.39 -2.71
N GLY A 31 -27.61 16.94 -2.90
CA GLY A 31 -28.83 16.18 -3.17
C GLY A 31 -29.34 15.27 -2.04
N VAL A 32 -28.88 15.46 -0.79
CA VAL A 32 -29.24 14.59 0.36
C VAL A 32 -29.77 15.42 1.52
N LEU A 33 -30.88 14.99 2.13
CA LEU A 33 -31.39 15.58 3.36
C LEU A 33 -30.52 15.15 4.56
N LEU A 34 -30.08 16.09 5.38
CA LEU A 34 -29.10 15.86 6.45
C LEU A 34 -29.69 15.78 7.86
N GLY A 35 -31.02 15.77 8.04
CA GLY A 35 -31.64 15.82 9.37
C GLY A 35 -31.40 14.54 10.18
N THR A 36 -31.86 13.39 9.69
CA THR A 36 -31.64 12.09 10.33
C THR A 36 -30.94 11.09 9.40
N ASN A 37 -30.32 10.05 9.99
CA ASN A 37 -29.78 8.93 9.21
C ASN A 37 -30.84 8.28 8.32
N ALA A 38 -32.11 8.25 8.75
CA ALA A 38 -33.21 7.72 7.95
C ALA A 38 -33.49 8.60 6.72
N GLU A 39 -33.48 9.92 6.88
CA GLU A 39 -33.67 10.87 5.77
C GLU A 39 -32.50 10.85 4.78
N ILE A 40 -31.25 10.76 5.26
CA ILE A 40 -30.07 10.59 4.42
C ILE A 40 -30.22 9.32 3.56
N VAL A 41 -30.59 8.21 4.18
CA VAL A 41 -30.78 6.92 3.50
C VAL A 41 -31.92 7.00 2.50
N GLN A 42 -33.06 7.56 2.87
CA GLN A 42 -34.20 7.74 1.97
C GLN A 42 -33.83 8.59 0.75
N SER A 43 -33.08 9.68 0.94
CA SER A 43 -32.60 10.53 -0.15
C SER A 43 -31.78 9.71 -1.17
N PHE A 44 -30.83 8.89 -0.70
CA PHE A 44 -30.04 8.00 -1.56
C PHE A 44 -30.88 6.91 -2.25
N GLU A 45 -31.82 6.32 -1.51
CA GLU A 45 -32.69 5.27 -2.04
C GLU A 45 -33.64 5.80 -3.13
N LEU A 46 -34.11 7.06 -3.03
CA LEU A 46 -34.91 7.70 -4.08
C LEU A 46 -34.14 7.78 -5.40
N GLN A 47 -32.90 8.27 -5.41
CA GLN A 47 -32.09 8.29 -6.64
C GLN A 47 -31.74 6.87 -7.13
N ARG A 48 -31.54 5.90 -6.22
CA ARG A 48 -31.31 4.50 -6.60
C ARG A 48 -32.44 3.94 -7.48
N GLN A 49 -33.68 4.39 -7.26
CA GLN A 49 -34.84 3.91 -8.02
C GLN A 49 -34.80 4.29 -9.51
N LEU A 50 -33.97 5.26 -9.92
CA LEU A 50 -33.77 5.56 -11.34
C LEU A 50 -33.15 4.38 -12.11
N ASN A 51 -32.48 3.44 -11.42
CA ASN A 51 -31.97 2.22 -12.04
C ASN A 51 -31.93 1.04 -11.06
N PRO A 52 -33.09 0.38 -10.81
CA PRO A 52 -33.22 -0.64 -9.78
C PRO A 52 -32.46 -1.94 -10.10
N ARG A 53 -31.99 -2.12 -11.35
CA ARG A 53 -31.23 -3.29 -11.80
C ARG A 53 -29.82 -3.36 -11.21
N ILE A 54 -29.30 -2.24 -10.70
CA ILE A 54 -27.94 -2.17 -10.15
C ILE A 54 -27.90 -2.76 -8.73
N LYS A 55 -27.30 -3.95 -8.59
CA LYS A 55 -27.18 -4.66 -7.30
C LYS A 55 -26.28 -3.98 -6.27
N LYS A 56 -25.37 -3.10 -6.71
CA LYS A 56 -24.40 -2.40 -5.85
C LYS A 56 -24.39 -0.90 -6.15
N PRO A 57 -25.42 -0.16 -5.74
CA PRO A 57 -25.58 1.26 -6.04
C PRO A 57 -24.70 2.16 -5.17
N VAL A 58 -24.21 1.66 -4.03
CA VAL A 58 -23.45 2.48 -3.09
C VAL A 58 -21.99 2.55 -3.52
N GLY A 59 -21.48 3.76 -3.68
CA GLY A 59 -20.06 4.06 -3.73
C GLY A 59 -19.56 4.52 -2.37
N HIS A 60 -18.48 3.91 -1.86
CA HIS A 60 -17.86 4.32 -0.60
C HIS A 60 -16.35 4.45 -0.79
N ILE A 61 -15.80 5.63 -0.46
CA ILE A 61 -14.38 5.90 -0.56
C ILE A 61 -13.89 6.44 0.78
N ALA A 62 -12.88 5.81 1.36
CA ALA A 62 -12.16 6.36 2.50
C ALA A 62 -10.87 7.03 2.01
N LEU A 63 -10.75 8.34 2.21
CA LEU A 63 -9.53 9.10 1.97
C LEU A 63 -8.77 9.25 3.28
N SER A 64 -7.63 8.57 3.41
CA SER A 64 -6.78 8.63 4.59
C SER A 64 -5.52 9.45 4.32
N PHE A 65 -5.19 10.32 5.26
CA PHE A 65 -4.02 11.20 5.21
C PHE A 65 -2.95 10.72 6.18
N LYS A 66 -1.72 11.21 6.02
CA LYS A 66 -0.64 10.87 6.96
C LYS A 66 -0.82 11.70 8.23
N PRO A 67 -0.42 11.18 9.41
CA PRO A 67 -0.47 11.94 10.66
C PRO A 67 0.27 13.28 10.59
N GLY A 68 1.39 13.35 9.85
CA GLY A 68 2.14 14.59 9.64
C GLY A 68 1.38 15.67 8.85
N ASP A 69 0.35 15.30 8.09
CA ASP A 69 -0.50 16.27 7.38
C ASP A 69 -1.60 16.85 8.29
N LYS A 70 -1.83 16.27 9.49
CA LYS A 70 -2.95 16.61 10.40
C LYS A 70 -3.10 18.11 10.69
N PRO A 71 -2.04 18.90 10.97
CA PRO A 71 -2.19 20.32 11.30
C PRO A 71 -2.81 21.15 10.18
N ARG A 72 -2.72 20.69 8.93
CA ARG A 72 -3.22 21.41 7.76
C ARG A 72 -4.61 20.92 7.32
N LEU A 73 -5.11 19.83 7.91
CA LEU A 73 -6.38 19.20 7.54
C LEU A 73 -7.56 19.81 8.30
N THR A 74 -7.85 21.08 7.98
CA THR A 74 -9.13 21.72 8.38
C THR A 74 -10.30 21.05 7.67
N ASP A 75 -11.50 21.29 8.16
CA ASP A 75 -12.73 20.73 7.57
C ASP A 75 -12.92 21.21 6.14
N GLU A 76 -12.70 22.50 5.89
CA GLU A 76 -12.79 23.15 4.58
C GLU A 76 -11.75 22.57 3.61
N PHE A 77 -10.52 22.38 4.09
CA PHE A 77 -9.44 21.84 3.27
C PHE A 77 -9.71 20.38 2.87
N MET A 78 -10.21 19.57 3.80
CA MET A 78 -10.59 18.20 3.49
C MET A 78 -11.81 18.10 2.58
N ALA A 79 -12.83 18.95 2.78
CA ALA A 79 -13.96 19.05 1.86
C ALA A 79 -13.46 19.38 0.44
N LYS A 80 -12.59 20.39 0.31
CA LYS A 80 -11.98 20.80 -0.97
C LYS A 80 -11.24 19.64 -1.65
N ILE A 81 -10.36 18.94 -0.92
CA ILE A 81 -9.62 17.80 -1.48
C ILE A 81 -10.58 16.68 -1.89
N ALA A 82 -11.59 16.38 -1.08
CA ALA A 82 -12.52 15.30 -1.35
C ALA A 82 -13.42 15.60 -2.57
N LEU A 83 -13.88 16.84 -2.73
CA LEU A 83 -14.63 17.29 -3.90
C LEU A 83 -13.78 17.25 -5.18
N GLU A 84 -12.55 17.75 -5.14
CA GLU A 84 -11.65 17.67 -6.29
C GLU A 84 -11.30 16.21 -6.63
N TYR A 85 -11.10 15.37 -5.62
CA TYR A 85 -10.92 13.93 -5.80
C TYR A 85 -12.12 13.30 -6.53
N MET A 86 -13.36 13.61 -6.14
CA MET A 86 -14.56 13.11 -6.82
C MET A 86 -14.60 13.55 -8.28
N GLN A 87 -14.33 14.84 -8.56
CA GLN A 87 -14.31 15.38 -9.91
C GLN A 87 -13.29 14.68 -10.81
N MET A 88 -12.07 14.46 -10.31
CA MET A 88 -11.01 13.74 -11.03
C MET A 88 -11.29 12.24 -11.15
N MET A 89 -12.03 11.66 -10.22
CA MET A 89 -12.51 10.28 -10.29
C MET A 89 -13.66 10.10 -11.28
N GLY A 90 -14.25 11.18 -11.80
CA GLY A 90 -15.43 11.13 -12.66
C GLY A 90 -16.71 10.78 -11.90
N ILE A 91 -16.73 11.05 -10.59
CA ILE A 91 -17.92 10.97 -9.75
C ILE A 91 -18.55 12.35 -9.79
N LYS A 92 -19.54 12.52 -10.66
CA LYS A 92 -20.21 13.78 -10.95
C LYS A 92 -21.71 13.55 -11.07
N ASP A 93 -22.48 14.61 -10.94
CA ASP A 93 -23.92 14.64 -11.20
C ASP A 93 -24.65 13.53 -10.42
N THR A 94 -24.35 13.42 -9.13
CA THR A 94 -24.91 12.38 -8.26
C THR A 94 -24.91 12.83 -6.81
N GLN A 95 -25.83 12.27 -6.01
CA GLN A 95 -25.87 12.53 -4.58
C GLN A 95 -24.60 12.07 -3.87
N PHE A 96 -24.17 12.83 -2.87
CA PHE A 96 -23.09 12.42 -1.99
C PHE A 96 -23.16 13.06 -0.60
N ILE A 97 -22.47 12.43 0.35
CA ILE A 97 -22.05 13.03 1.62
C ILE A 97 -20.55 12.79 1.84
N ILE A 98 -19.87 13.75 2.46
CA ILE A 98 -18.47 13.67 2.89
C ILE A 98 -18.44 13.77 4.40
N VAL A 99 -17.90 12.76 5.08
CA VAL A 99 -17.94 12.65 6.55
C VAL A 99 -16.54 12.48 7.10
N ARG A 100 -16.12 13.35 8.03
CA ARG A 100 -14.86 13.24 8.78
C ARG A 100 -15.08 12.45 10.06
N HIS A 101 -14.07 11.68 10.49
CA HIS A 101 -13.97 11.17 11.87
C HIS A 101 -12.77 11.85 12.57
N HIS A 102 -12.98 12.42 13.76
CA HIS A 102 -11.93 13.13 14.50
C HIS A 102 -11.05 12.21 15.37
N ASN A 103 -11.63 11.19 16.03
CA ASN A 103 -10.91 10.31 16.97
C ASN A 103 -10.31 9.04 16.35
N THR A 104 -9.39 9.19 15.38
CA THR A 104 -8.67 8.02 14.83
C THR A 104 -7.20 8.31 14.60
N ASP A 105 -6.36 7.26 14.65
CA ASP A 105 -4.89 7.35 14.52
C ASP A 105 -4.44 8.15 13.28
N ASN A 106 -5.20 8.05 12.18
CA ASN A 106 -4.90 8.75 10.94
C ASN A 106 -6.08 9.67 10.57
N PRO A 107 -5.83 10.95 10.25
CA PRO A 107 -6.88 11.82 9.74
C PRO A 107 -7.49 11.22 8.47
N HIS A 108 -8.81 11.14 8.42
CA HIS A 108 -9.51 10.64 7.24
C HIS A 108 -10.92 11.19 7.12
N CYS A 109 -11.43 11.13 5.90
CA CYS A 109 -12.83 11.33 5.60
C CYS A 109 -13.37 10.20 4.71
N HIS A 110 -14.68 10.05 4.75
CA HIS A 110 -15.47 9.10 3.98
C HIS A 110 -16.33 9.84 2.98
N ILE A 111 -16.29 9.42 1.73
CA ILE A 111 -17.20 9.85 0.68
C ILE A 111 -18.18 8.71 0.47
N VAL A 112 -19.47 8.99 0.66
CA VAL A 112 -20.56 8.08 0.29
C VAL A 112 -21.30 8.75 -0.85
N TYR A 113 -21.47 8.06 -1.97
CA TYR A 113 -22.14 8.62 -3.14
C TYR A 113 -23.01 7.57 -3.82
N ASN A 114 -23.99 8.02 -4.60
CA ASN A 114 -24.77 7.13 -5.44
C ASN A 114 -23.99 6.81 -6.72
N ARG A 115 -23.90 5.52 -7.08
CA ARG A 115 -23.31 5.12 -8.36
C ARG A 115 -24.29 5.31 -9.50
N ILE A 116 -25.56 5.57 -9.22
CA ILE A 116 -26.55 5.97 -10.20
C ILE A 116 -26.56 7.49 -10.20
N ASN A 117 -26.25 8.08 -11.33
CA ASN A 117 -26.20 9.53 -11.49
C ASN A 117 -27.61 10.12 -11.67
N ASN A 118 -27.71 11.43 -11.85
CA ASN A 118 -28.98 12.17 -11.93
C ASN A 118 -29.83 11.75 -13.15
N GLU A 119 -29.22 11.19 -14.20
CA GLU A 119 -29.92 10.65 -15.37
C GLU A 119 -30.20 9.13 -15.26
N GLY A 120 -30.02 8.51 -14.09
CA GLY A 120 -30.25 7.08 -13.90
C GLY A 120 -29.15 6.17 -14.50
N LYS A 121 -28.04 6.73 -14.96
CA LYS A 121 -26.92 5.99 -15.54
C LYS A 121 -25.93 5.56 -14.46
N LEU A 122 -25.35 4.37 -14.64
CA LEU A 122 -24.31 3.86 -13.76
C LEU A 122 -22.99 4.58 -14.01
N ILE A 123 -22.43 5.20 -12.97
CA ILE A 123 -21.07 5.73 -12.95
C ILE A 123 -20.09 4.57 -13.10
N SER A 124 -19.31 4.63 -14.19
CA SER A 124 -18.39 3.57 -14.58
C SER A 124 -17.30 3.33 -13.52
N ASP A 125 -17.11 2.08 -13.14
CA ASP A 125 -16.02 1.62 -12.27
C ASP A 125 -14.82 1.08 -13.07
N ARG A 126 -14.83 1.25 -14.41
CA ARG A 126 -13.74 0.77 -15.25
C ARG A 126 -12.43 1.47 -14.88
N ASN A 127 -11.45 0.67 -14.48
CA ASN A 127 -10.11 1.11 -14.08
C ASN A 127 -10.11 2.10 -12.90
N ASP A 128 -11.12 2.07 -12.04
CA ASP A 128 -11.25 2.98 -10.89
C ASP A 128 -10.08 2.88 -9.90
N TYR A 129 -9.52 1.70 -9.66
CA TYR A 129 -8.31 1.54 -8.83
C TYR A 129 -7.09 2.25 -9.42
N ARG A 130 -6.89 2.14 -10.74
CA ARG A 130 -5.79 2.82 -11.45
C ARG A 130 -6.01 4.33 -11.45
N ARG A 131 -7.23 4.78 -11.72
CA ARG A 131 -7.61 6.20 -11.66
C ARG A 131 -7.38 6.75 -10.25
N ASN A 132 -7.80 6.02 -9.21
CA ASN A 132 -7.58 6.38 -7.81
C ASN A 132 -6.09 6.53 -7.47
N GLU A 133 -5.23 5.62 -7.93
CA GLU A 133 -3.77 5.77 -7.73
C GLU A 133 -3.24 7.06 -8.36
N GLN A 134 -3.65 7.35 -9.60
CA GLN A 134 -3.24 8.55 -10.32
C GLN A 134 -3.76 9.82 -9.64
N VAL A 135 -5.04 9.87 -9.30
CA VAL A 135 -5.69 11.02 -8.64
C VAL A 135 -5.10 11.26 -7.26
N THR A 136 -4.93 10.23 -6.44
CA THR A 136 -4.31 10.40 -5.12
C THR A 136 -2.86 10.88 -5.24
N LYS A 137 -2.10 10.42 -6.24
CA LYS A 137 -0.74 10.92 -6.51
C LYS A 137 -0.73 12.38 -6.95
N ALA A 138 -1.63 12.76 -7.87
CA ALA A 138 -1.74 14.13 -8.37
C ALA A 138 -2.14 15.11 -7.26
N LEU A 139 -3.14 14.77 -6.44
CA LEU A 139 -3.56 15.60 -5.31
C LEU A 139 -2.47 15.69 -4.23
N LYS A 140 -1.70 14.63 -4.00
CA LYS A 140 -0.51 14.71 -3.13
C LYS A 140 0.49 15.72 -3.65
N SER A 141 0.82 15.68 -4.95
CA SER A 141 1.73 16.67 -5.57
C SER A 141 1.19 18.08 -5.46
N LYS A 142 -0.07 18.29 -5.87
CA LYS A 142 -0.72 19.61 -5.94
C LYS A 142 -0.77 20.31 -4.58
N TYR A 143 -1.08 19.57 -3.53
CA TYR A 143 -1.28 20.11 -2.18
C TYR A 143 -0.06 19.94 -1.26
N GLY A 144 1.04 19.40 -1.77
CA GLY A 144 2.24 19.12 -0.97
C GLY A 144 1.97 18.16 0.19
N LEU A 145 1.09 17.16 0.00
CA LEU A 145 0.77 16.17 1.03
C LEU A 145 1.87 15.10 1.12
N THR A 146 2.07 14.58 2.32
CA THR A 146 3.13 13.60 2.58
C THR A 146 2.97 12.32 1.73
N TYR A 147 4.04 11.97 1.02
CA TYR A 147 4.18 10.67 0.36
C TYR A 147 4.50 9.58 1.38
N GLY A 148 3.96 8.37 1.19
CA GLY A 148 4.41 7.21 1.93
C GLY A 148 5.79 6.80 1.45
N THR A 149 6.85 7.37 2.01
CA THR A 149 8.23 7.14 1.56
C THR A 149 8.85 5.88 2.14
N ASP A 150 8.26 5.27 3.18
CA ASP A 150 8.87 4.10 3.80
C ASP A 150 7.85 3.03 4.19
N LYS A 151 7.88 1.90 3.48
CA LYS A 151 7.24 0.64 3.91
C LYS A 151 7.79 0.18 5.27
N SER A 152 8.99 0.61 5.65
CA SER A 152 9.63 0.19 6.90
C SER A 152 8.96 0.76 8.16
N LYS A 153 8.17 1.84 8.06
CA LYS A 153 7.47 2.48 9.18
C LYS A 153 6.00 2.04 9.33
N THR A 154 5.57 0.94 8.68
CA THR A 154 4.22 0.40 8.86
C THR A 154 4.11 -0.31 10.22
N ASN A 155 3.06 -0.03 10.99
CA ASN A 155 2.79 -0.72 12.25
C ASN A 155 2.44 -2.20 11.97
N THR A 156 3.44 -3.08 12.08
CA THR A 156 3.34 -4.51 11.79
C THR A 156 2.36 -5.24 12.71
N ARG A 157 2.08 -4.69 13.90
CA ARG A 157 1.14 -5.29 14.87
C ARG A 157 -0.32 -5.26 14.39
N LYS A 158 -0.69 -4.33 13.49
CA LYS A 158 -2.05 -4.21 12.94
C LYS A 158 -2.26 -4.97 11.61
N LEU A 159 -1.23 -5.64 11.08
CA LEU A 159 -1.31 -6.36 9.81
C LEU A 159 -1.77 -7.81 10.01
N ARG A 160 -2.58 -8.34 9.08
CA ARG A 160 -2.92 -9.78 9.04
C ARG A 160 -1.64 -10.61 8.90
N ASN A 161 -1.62 -11.84 9.42
CA ASN A 161 -0.43 -12.70 9.52
C ASN A 161 0.44 -12.74 8.25
N ALA A 162 -0.14 -12.90 7.06
CA ALA A 162 0.60 -12.90 5.80
C ALA A 162 1.20 -11.54 5.42
N GLU A 163 0.48 -10.44 5.63
CA GLU A 163 0.99 -9.08 5.37
C GLU A 163 2.08 -8.71 6.38
N ARG A 164 1.90 -9.09 7.65
CA ARG A 164 2.91 -8.95 8.69
C ARG A 164 4.20 -9.68 8.31
N ALA A 165 4.13 -10.96 7.96
CA ALA A 165 5.29 -11.74 7.51
C ALA A 165 5.99 -11.07 6.32
N LYS A 166 5.22 -10.58 5.34
CA LYS A 166 5.76 -9.87 4.17
C LYS A 166 6.51 -8.58 4.55
N TYR A 167 6.00 -7.81 5.51
CA TYR A 167 6.66 -6.60 6.00
C TYR A 167 7.89 -6.91 6.85
N GLU A 168 7.83 -7.93 7.71
CA GLU A 168 8.97 -8.35 8.52
C GLU A 168 10.12 -8.86 7.63
N ILE A 169 9.81 -9.63 6.58
CA ILE A 169 10.80 -10.01 5.57
C ILE A 169 11.39 -8.76 4.89
N HIS A 170 10.56 -7.79 4.51
CA HIS A 170 11.06 -6.56 3.88
C HIS A 170 12.05 -5.81 4.79
N ASN A 171 11.72 -5.66 6.07
CA ASN A 171 12.59 -4.98 7.02
C ASN A 171 13.87 -5.78 7.28
N ALA A 172 13.77 -7.10 7.48
CA ALA A 172 14.92 -7.97 7.64
C ALA A 172 15.87 -7.87 6.44
N VAL A 173 15.35 -7.91 5.21
CA VAL A 173 16.14 -7.74 3.99
C VAL A 173 16.74 -6.34 3.90
N LYS A 174 15.96 -5.28 4.12
CA LYS A 174 16.43 -3.88 4.05
C LYS A 174 17.60 -3.65 5.03
N ASP A 175 17.49 -4.16 6.24
CA ASP A 175 18.49 -3.96 7.28
C ASP A 175 19.69 -4.89 7.11
N ALA A 176 19.51 -6.14 6.70
CA ALA A 176 20.63 -7.03 6.37
C ALA A 176 21.48 -6.41 5.25
N LEU A 177 20.82 -5.86 4.23
CA LEU A 177 21.48 -5.14 3.13
C LEU A 177 22.26 -3.89 3.56
N LYS A 178 22.11 -3.36 4.78
CA LYS A 178 22.97 -2.26 5.26
C LYS A 178 24.33 -2.74 5.76
N VAL A 179 24.41 -4.00 6.17
CA VAL A 179 25.54 -4.55 6.92
C VAL A 179 26.35 -5.57 6.11
N VAL A 180 25.72 -6.21 5.12
CA VAL A 180 26.34 -7.34 4.40
C VAL A 180 26.65 -6.98 2.95
N GLU A 181 27.80 -7.48 2.50
CA GLU A 181 28.34 -7.24 1.16
C GLU A 181 28.42 -8.51 0.31
N ASN A 182 28.11 -9.68 0.88
CA ASN A 182 28.17 -10.95 0.16
C ASN A 182 26.95 -11.86 0.43
N TRP A 183 26.72 -12.80 -0.49
CA TRP A 183 25.58 -13.72 -0.45
C TRP A 183 25.55 -14.61 0.81
N HIS A 184 26.71 -15.06 1.26
CA HIS A 184 26.81 -15.98 2.40
C HIS A 184 26.41 -15.27 3.72
N LYS A 185 26.99 -14.10 3.97
CA LYS A 185 26.66 -13.22 5.11
C LYS A 185 25.20 -12.77 5.04
N PHE A 186 24.70 -12.44 3.84
CA PHE A 186 23.29 -12.07 3.65
C PHE A 186 22.33 -13.19 4.05
N LYS A 187 22.58 -14.43 3.61
CA LYS A 187 21.76 -15.58 3.98
C LYS A 187 21.79 -15.84 5.49
N ASN A 188 22.96 -15.76 6.11
CA ASN A 188 23.12 -15.97 7.54
C ASN A 188 22.42 -14.88 8.37
N GLU A 189 22.53 -13.61 7.96
CA GLU A 189 21.89 -12.49 8.65
C GLU A 189 20.36 -12.54 8.55
N LEU A 190 19.82 -13.00 7.43
CA LEU A 190 18.37 -13.26 7.30
C LEU A 190 17.92 -14.42 8.20
N ALA A 191 18.70 -15.50 8.26
CA ALA A 191 18.38 -16.66 9.10
C ALA A 191 18.33 -16.29 10.58
N LYS A 192 19.26 -15.46 11.08
CA LYS A 192 19.24 -14.92 12.46
C LYS A 192 17.96 -14.15 12.78
N ARG A 193 17.31 -13.57 11.76
CA ARG A 193 16.06 -12.79 11.88
C ARG A 193 14.81 -13.62 11.58
N GLY A 194 14.96 -14.95 11.49
CA GLY A 194 13.89 -15.90 11.22
C GLY A 194 13.37 -15.86 9.78
N VAL A 195 14.17 -15.36 8.83
CA VAL A 195 13.83 -15.32 7.40
C VAL A 195 14.68 -16.32 6.64
N HIS A 196 14.05 -17.34 6.06
CA HIS A 196 14.73 -18.29 5.19
C HIS A 196 14.75 -17.79 3.74
N LEU A 197 15.92 -17.85 3.09
CA LEU A 197 16.10 -17.47 1.69
C LEU A 197 16.30 -18.72 0.83
N GLU A 198 15.45 -18.85 -0.20
CA GLU A 198 15.52 -19.91 -1.20
C GLU A 198 15.78 -19.34 -2.58
N LEU A 199 16.75 -19.93 -3.29
CA LEU A 199 16.98 -19.66 -4.70
C LEU A 199 16.10 -20.60 -5.53
N VAL A 200 15.29 -20.03 -6.42
CA VAL A 200 14.46 -20.79 -7.36
C VAL A 200 15.26 -20.94 -8.65
N TYR A 201 15.43 -22.17 -9.13
CA TYR A 201 16.20 -22.48 -10.33
C TYR A 201 15.30 -22.83 -11.51
N LYS A 202 15.71 -22.50 -12.74
CA LYS A 202 14.95 -22.84 -13.96
C LYS A 202 15.02 -24.34 -14.29
N ASP A 203 16.13 -24.98 -13.95
CA ASP A 203 16.45 -26.34 -14.37
C ASP A 203 16.74 -27.24 -13.15
N LYS A 204 16.41 -28.53 -13.26
CA LYS A 204 16.69 -29.54 -12.22
C LYS A 204 18.19 -29.65 -11.87
N LYS A 205 19.07 -29.25 -12.81
CA LYS A 205 20.53 -29.22 -12.65
C LYS A 205 21.05 -28.02 -11.84
N ARG A 206 20.17 -27.12 -11.37
CA ARG A 206 20.49 -25.92 -10.54
C ARG A 206 21.55 -24.98 -11.12
N THR A 207 21.72 -24.97 -12.43
CA THR A 207 22.75 -24.15 -13.12
C THR A 207 22.33 -22.69 -13.33
N LYS A 208 21.01 -22.41 -13.40
CA LYS A 208 20.49 -21.07 -13.67
C LYS A 208 19.41 -20.66 -12.67
N VAL A 209 19.68 -19.63 -11.88
CA VAL A 209 18.73 -19.05 -10.92
C VAL A 209 17.64 -18.27 -11.68
N GLN A 210 16.39 -18.63 -11.45
CA GLN A 210 15.18 -17.95 -11.95
C GLN A 210 14.75 -16.79 -11.03
N GLY A 211 14.94 -16.92 -9.72
CA GLY A 211 14.52 -15.90 -8.76
C GLY A 211 14.79 -16.27 -7.31
N ILE A 212 14.25 -15.48 -6.39
CA ILE A 212 14.41 -15.64 -4.93
C ILE A 212 13.05 -15.76 -4.28
N ARG A 213 12.92 -16.65 -3.29
CA ARG A 213 11.83 -16.66 -2.32
C ARG A 213 12.37 -16.37 -0.93
N PHE A 214 11.55 -15.66 -0.16
CA PHE A 214 11.76 -15.43 1.25
C PHE A 214 10.62 -16.08 2.02
N CYS A 215 10.97 -16.84 3.05
CA CYS A 215 10.02 -17.60 3.86
C CYS A 215 10.12 -17.17 5.33
N LYS A 216 8.98 -16.91 5.97
CA LYS A 216 8.87 -16.57 7.39
C LYS A 216 7.49 -16.97 7.93
N ASP A 217 7.46 -17.56 9.12
CA ASP A 217 6.23 -17.95 9.84
C ASP A 217 5.27 -18.80 8.98
N GLY A 218 5.81 -19.73 8.17
CA GLY A 218 5.03 -20.57 7.25
C GLY A 218 4.56 -19.88 5.96
N TYR A 219 4.83 -18.59 5.78
CA TYR A 219 4.53 -17.86 4.54
C TYR A 219 5.75 -17.78 3.62
N SER A 220 5.52 -17.93 2.31
CA SER A 220 6.55 -17.82 1.27
C SER A 220 6.18 -16.77 0.23
N PHE A 221 7.09 -15.85 -0.06
CA PHE A 221 6.90 -14.78 -1.03
C PHE A 221 8.05 -14.72 -2.03
N LYS A 222 7.74 -14.49 -3.31
CA LYS A 222 8.76 -14.14 -4.32
C LYS A 222 9.38 -12.79 -3.96
N GLY A 223 10.69 -12.63 -4.13
CA GLY A 223 11.40 -11.39 -3.80
C GLY A 223 10.76 -10.15 -4.45
N THR A 224 10.38 -10.26 -5.73
CA THR A 224 9.69 -9.19 -6.48
C THR A 224 8.28 -8.87 -5.98
N GLN A 225 7.62 -9.79 -5.27
CA GLN A 225 6.35 -9.51 -4.61
C GLN A 225 6.53 -8.64 -3.38
N ILE A 226 7.71 -8.66 -2.75
CA ILE A 226 8.06 -7.84 -1.57
C ILE A 226 8.59 -6.47 -2.03
N SER A 227 9.64 -6.46 -2.84
CA SER A 227 10.18 -5.27 -3.49
C SER A 227 10.78 -5.61 -4.86
N ARG A 228 10.67 -4.69 -5.82
CA ARG A 228 11.32 -4.83 -7.13
C ARG A 228 12.85 -4.90 -7.02
N ASP A 229 13.41 -4.44 -5.91
CA ASP A 229 14.86 -4.46 -5.65
C ASP A 229 15.37 -5.79 -5.09
N TYR A 230 14.47 -6.69 -4.69
CA TYR A 230 14.81 -8.00 -4.13
C TYR A 230 14.75 -9.10 -5.19
N SER A 231 14.96 -8.75 -6.47
CA SER A 231 15.15 -9.74 -7.52
C SER A 231 16.58 -10.30 -7.44
N PHE A 232 16.76 -11.55 -7.90
CA PHE A 232 18.09 -12.16 -7.93
C PHE A 232 19.10 -11.28 -8.68
N GLY A 233 18.78 -10.85 -9.90
CA GLY A 233 19.69 -10.04 -10.70
C GLY A 233 20.14 -8.74 -10.01
N LYS A 234 19.25 -8.06 -9.29
CA LYS A 234 19.62 -6.81 -8.59
C LYS A 234 20.45 -7.05 -7.34
N LEU A 235 20.11 -8.06 -6.55
CA LEU A 235 20.90 -8.41 -5.37
C LEU A 235 22.26 -8.97 -5.78
N ASN A 236 22.31 -9.78 -6.85
CA ASN A 236 23.54 -10.33 -7.38
C ASN A 236 24.47 -9.24 -7.91
N ALA A 237 23.95 -8.32 -8.73
CA ALA A 237 24.73 -7.19 -9.23
C ALA A 237 25.28 -6.31 -8.09
N ARG A 238 24.54 -6.17 -6.99
CA ARG A 238 25.01 -5.44 -5.81
C ARG A 238 26.19 -6.13 -5.12
N PHE A 239 26.10 -7.44 -4.91
CA PHE A 239 27.16 -8.19 -4.24
C PHE A 239 28.40 -8.38 -5.14
N GLU A 240 28.21 -8.65 -6.45
CA GLU A 240 29.31 -8.71 -7.42
C GLU A 240 29.98 -7.35 -7.67
N GLY A 241 29.22 -6.25 -7.60
CA GLY A 241 29.76 -4.89 -7.72
C GLY A 241 30.64 -4.47 -6.53
N MET A 242 30.36 -5.01 -5.33
CA MET A 242 31.17 -4.78 -4.13
C MET A 242 32.43 -5.64 -4.11
N GLU A 243 32.37 -6.89 -4.57
CA GLU A 243 33.56 -7.76 -4.67
C GLU A 243 34.66 -7.16 -5.58
N LYS A 244 34.28 -6.45 -6.66
CA LYS A 244 35.23 -5.76 -7.54
C LYS A 244 35.90 -4.53 -6.91
N HIS A 245 35.26 -3.91 -5.91
CA HIS A 245 35.84 -2.78 -5.16
C HIS A 245 36.76 -3.23 -4.01
N VAL A 246 36.58 -4.46 -3.50
CA VAL A 246 37.47 -5.05 -2.51
C VAL A 246 38.74 -5.57 -3.19
N SER A 247 38.64 -6.17 -4.39
CA SER A 247 39.83 -6.67 -5.12
C SER A 247 40.73 -5.59 -5.73
N SER A 248 40.27 -4.34 -5.80
CA SER A 248 41.06 -3.20 -6.27
C SER A 248 41.72 -2.41 -5.13
N ARG A 249 41.51 -2.82 -3.87
CA ARG A 249 42.09 -2.15 -2.69
C ARG A 249 43.31 -2.87 -2.09
N ASP A 250 43.63 -4.07 -2.56
CA ASP A 250 44.76 -4.88 -2.07
C ASP A 250 46.00 -4.88 -3.01
N ASN A 251 46.00 -4.10 -4.09
CA ASN A 251 47.14 -3.98 -5.01
C ASN A 251 47.54 -2.51 -5.28
N SER A 252 47.75 -1.73 -4.22
CA SER A 252 48.58 -0.51 -4.31
C SER A 252 49.27 -0.22 -2.98
N THR A 253 50.30 -1.00 -2.68
CA THR A 253 51.32 -0.58 -1.72
C THR A 253 52.67 -1.04 -2.25
N LEU A 254 53.33 -0.15 -2.98
CA LEU A 254 54.78 0.08 -2.90
C LEU A 254 55.08 1.43 -3.59
N GLN A 255 55.53 2.37 -2.74
CA GLN A 255 56.40 3.53 -3.00
C GLN A 255 55.85 4.71 -3.84
N TYR A 256 55.68 5.87 -3.20
CA TYR A 256 56.75 6.86 -3.05
C TYR A 256 56.43 7.85 -1.90
N GLU A 257 57.48 8.28 -1.21
CA GLU A 257 57.51 9.07 0.02
C GLU A 257 57.79 10.57 -0.26
N GLN A 258 57.45 11.42 0.72
CA GLN A 258 57.74 12.86 0.94
C GLN A 258 56.44 13.69 0.96
N GLY A 259 56.05 14.43 1.99
CA GLY A 259 56.63 14.85 3.26
C GLY A 259 55.83 16.09 3.73
N TYR A 260 55.90 16.43 5.02
CA TYR A 260 55.46 17.67 5.73
C TYR A 260 54.34 17.57 6.79
N HIS A 261 54.74 18.04 7.99
CA HIS A 261 54.09 18.11 9.29
C HIS A 261 53.08 19.25 9.48
N LYS A 262 52.09 19.02 10.36
CA LYS A 262 51.58 19.85 11.51
C LYS A 262 50.05 19.66 11.65
N SER A 263 49.55 18.94 12.66
CA SER A 263 49.31 19.32 14.06
C SER A 263 48.14 20.29 14.27
N ASN A 264 47.16 19.80 15.04
CA ASN A 264 46.46 20.43 16.16
C ASN A 264 45.02 20.98 16.02
N ASP A 265 44.22 20.51 17.00
CA ASP A 265 43.21 21.20 17.82
C ASP A 265 41.72 21.26 17.35
N GLU A 266 40.93 20.37 17.96
CA GLU A 266 39.59 20.62 18.54
C GLU A 266 39.76 21.47 19.84
N PRO A 267 38.79 22.25 20.37
CA PRO A 267 37.51 21.68 20.84
C PRO A 267 36.26 22.60 20.96
N SER A 268 35.18 21.98 21.47
CA SER A 268 34.13 22.55 22.37
C SER A 268 32.88 23.12 21.68
N MET A 269 31.64 23.03 22.19
CA MET A 269 31.05 22.55 23.46
C MET A 269 29.51 22.54 23.33
N SER A 270 28.86 21.64 24.10
CA SER A 270 27.54 21.83 24.78
C SER A 270 26.26 21.90 23.91
N ASP A 271 25.04 21.56 24.35
CA ASP A 271 24.50 21.07 25.62
C ASP A 271 23.12 20.42 25.38
N SER A 272 22.75 19.49 26.28
CA SER A 272 21.45 19.16 26.91
C SER A 272 20.10 19.23 26.13
N SER A 273 19.00 18.58 26.51
CA SER A 273 18.54 17.83 27.69
C SER A 273 17.37 16.90 27.26
N GLN A 274 17.25 15.73 27.90
CA GLN A 274 16.07 15.18 28.62
C GLN A 274 14.65 15.44 28.07
N ASP A 275 13.64 14.57 28.15
CA ASP A 275 13.46 13.20 28.63
C ASP A 275 11.95 12.84 28.41
N LEU A 276 11.65 11.54 28.49
CA LEU A 276 10.45 10.83 28.99
C LEU A 276 9.01 11.39 28.84
N TRP A 277 7.89 10.66 28.65
CA TRP A 277 7.48 9.24 28.51
C TRP A 277 5.93 9.24 28.20
N TYR A 278 5.37 8.06 27.88
CA TYR A 278 3.94 7.64 27.94
C TYR A 278 2.90 8.33 27.01
N GLY A 279 1.95 7.67 26.35
CA GLY A 279 1.52 6.28 26.31
C GLY A 279 0.25 6.10 25.44
N ILE A 280 0.16 4.93 24.80
CA ILE A 280 -1.04 4.10 24.57
C ILE A 280 -2.10 4.60 23.55
N SER A 281 -1.97 4.16 22.28
CA SER A 281 -3.09 4.02 21.34
C SER A 281 -3.76 2.65 21.50
N SER A 282 -5.01 2.68 21.96
CA SER A 282 -6.00 1.61 21.81
C SER A 282 -6.29 1.33 20.33
N ILE A 283 -6.51 0.06 19.96
CA ILE A 283 -7.53 -0.43 19.00
C ILE A 283 -7.36 -1.96 18.94
N GLY A 284 -8.36 -2.67 19.47
CA GLY A 284 -8.55 -4.09 19.26
C GLY A 284 -9.94 -4.50 19.71
N LEU A 285 -10.76 -4.99 18.78
CA LEU A 285 -11.91 -5.87 19.04
C LEU A 285 -12.29 -6.58 17.72
N PHE A 286 -11.87 -7.85 17.65
CA PHE A 286 -12.42 -8.94 16.82
C PHE A 286 -13.70 -9.48 17.51
N ALA A 287 -14.47 -10.52 17.13
CA ALA A 287 -14.39 -11.73 16.29
C ALA A 287 -15.85 -12.33 16.20
N PRO A 288 -16.17 -13.60 15.83
CA PRO A 288 -15.37 -14.78 15.40
C PRO A 288 -15.72 -15.24 13.95
N ALA A 289 -14.84 -15.85 13.15
CA ALA A 289 -14.18 -17.17 13.19
C ALA A 289 -15.15 -18.36 13.06
N ASN A 290 -15.17 -18.97 11.87
CA ASN A 290 -15.45 -20.40 11.73
C ASN A 290 -14.35 -21.05 10.86
N ALA A 291 -14.10 -22.31 11.16
CA ALA A 291 -12.88 -23.06 10.94
C ALA A 291 -12.56 -23.43 9.47
N GLN A 292 -11.33 -23.92 9.33
CA GLN A 292 -10.60 -24.36 8.15
C GLN A 292 -11.28 -25.47 7.34
N THR A 293 -11.01 -25.52 6.04
CA THR A 293 -10.62 -26.77 5.36
C THR A 293 -9.64 -26.50 4.23
N PHE A 294 -8.75 -27.47 4.05
CA PHE A 294 -7.57 -27.54 3.22
C PHE A 294 -7.98 -27.96 1.80
N GLU A 295 -7.50 -27.28 0.75
CA GLU A 295 -7.45 -27.85 -0.61
C GLU A 295 -6.05 -27.66 -1.18
N SER A 296 -5.36 -28.77 -1.43
CA SER A 296 -4.20 -28.85 -2.30
C SER A 296 -4.66 -28.66 -3.75
N PHE A 297 -4.09 -27.70 -4.48
CA PHE A 297 -4.34 -27.52 -5.90
C PHE A 297 -3.22 -28.11 -6.77
N PRO A 298 -3.56 -28.68 -7.94
CA PRO A 298 -2.76 -29.64 -8.68
C PRO A 298 -1.67 -29.00 -9.54
N GLU A 299 -0.67 -29.82 -9.90
CA GLU A 299 0.45 -29.46 -10.77
C GLU A 299 -0.01 -29.15 -12.20
N ASP A 300 0.53 -28.06 -12.76
CA ASP A 300 0.19 -27.49 -14.07
C ASP A 300 0.91 -28.25 -15.20
N GLU A 301 0.17 -29.11 -15.91
CA GLU A 301 0.60 -29.81 -17.14
C GLU A 301 0.54 -28.88 -18.38
N SER A 302 1.26 -27.76 -18.38
CA SER A 302 1.32 -26.86 -19.55
C SER A 302 2.57 -27.12 -20.40
N ALA A 303 2.68 -28.30 -20.99
CA ALA A 303 3.69 -28.56 -22.03
C ALA A 303 3.26 -29.64 -23.02
N LYS A 304 2.37 -29.31 -23.97
CA LYS A 304 2.31 -29.99 -25.28
C LYS A 304 1.50 -29.20 -26.32
N LYS A 305 2.16 -29.01 -27.46
CA LYS A 305 1.63 -28.81 -28.83
C LYS A 305 1.25 -27.39 -29.29
N LYS A 306 2.28 -26.69 -29.81
CA LYS A 306 2.14 -25.88 -31.04
C LYS A 306 1.82 -26.81 -32.22
N LYS A 307 0.71 -26.63 -32.92
CA LYS A 307 0.60 -26.95 -34.36
C LYS A 307 -0.32 -25.95 -35.09
N LYS A 308 0.27 -25.33 -36.12
CA LYS A 308 -0.32 -24.57 -37.24
C LYS A 308 -1.70 -25.08 -37.68
N LYS A 309 -2.63 -24.17 -37.99
CA LYS A 309 -3.61 -24.38 -39.07
C LYS A 309 -3.82 -23.12 -39.91
N ARG A 310 -3.86 -23.35 -41.22
CA ARG A 310 -3.90 -22.43 -42.36
C ARG A 310 -5.30 -21.82 -42.56
N ARG A 311 -5.33 -20.66 -43.20
CA ARG A 311 -6.48 -20.03 -43.89
C ARG A 311 -7.17 -20.98 -44.86
N ARG A 312 -8.50 -20.88 -44.95
CA ARG A 312 -9.32 -20.99 -46.17
C ARG A 312 -10.61 -20.20 -45.95
N GLY A 313 -10.99 -19.39 -46.93
CA GLY A 313 -12.26 -18.68 -47.00
C GLY A 313 -13.18 -19.24 -48.09
N PHE A 314 -14.14 -18.41 -48.48
CA PHE A 314 -15.28 -18.54 -49.44
C PHE A 314 -16.56 -19.12 -48.83
N SER A 315 -17.61 -18.30 -48.63
CA SER A 315 -18.64 -17.73 -49.56
C SER A 315 -19.88 -18.63 -49.53
N LEU A 316 -21.13 -18.19 -49.62
CA LEU A 316 -21.79 -17.01 -50.20
C LEU A 316 -22.90 -16.54 -49.25
#